data_AF-A0A960JGK8-F1
#
_entry.id   AF-A0A960JGK8-F1
#
_cell.length_a   1.000
_cell.length_b   1.000
_cell.length_c   1.000
_cell.angle_alpha   90.00
_cell.angle_beta   90.00
_cell.angle_gamma   90.00
#
_symmetry.space_group_name_H-M   'P 1'
#
loop_
_entity.id
_entity.type
_entity.pdbx_description
1 polymer ?
#
loop_
_entity_poly.entity_id
_entity_poly.type
_entity_poly.pdbx_seq_one_letter_code
_entity_poly.pdbx_strand_id
1 'polypeptide(L)'
;MSTFRNICKSKILAVLPLILLSGVFIRAQSNSWKTLTPLISTRAEVEQILGPPEKECDYQCEYRFEKWHISAIYTIGECEDGWSVGKNVLLELSVPPGAEDTKMFNDRKLDKRNLSFTSNDAFYGSWTDAQAGIQFSTSPYQELTGIRYIPKRSDNNLRCDGFPKFTPEGHHYPGWQFDLASNKYDEQDILERIYSRLGTFLGQTVESRNTHKGYILVYFDNKLSLKRYRSLVGKFEKYIFKDWKIQKGEIAIIEGGLRNIAEIELYILPNEWEPPAPNPTFPSPQFMRAKKKR
;
A
#
# COMPACT_ATOMS: atom_id res chain seq x y z
N MET A 1 -6.61 85.27 -35.36
CA MET A 1 -5.16 85.25 -35.04
C MET A 1 -4.99 84.62 -33.66
N SER A 2 -4.02 83.70 -33.53
CA SER A 2 -3.30 83.34 -32.28
C SER A 2 -4.11 82.70 -31.12
N THR A 3 -4.10 81.38 -30.89
CA THR A 3 -3.09 80.44 -30.31
C THR A 3 -3.16 80.23 -28.78
N PHE A 4 -2.74 79.00 -28.39
CA PHE A 4 -2.35 78.45 -27.07
C PHE A 4 -3.45 77.75 -26.23
N ARG A 5 -3.45 76.40 -26.19
CA ARG A 5 -2.69 75.45 -25.31
C ARG A 5 -3.23 75.41 -23.86
N ASN A 6 -3.70 74.26 -23.39
CA ASN A 6 -2.93 73.41 -22.47
C ASN A 6 -3.66 72.15 -22.01
N ILE A 7 -2.87 71.08 -21.96
CA ILE A 7 -3.14 69.71 -21.56
C ILE A 7 -3.10 69.62 -20.03
N CYS A 8 -4.11 69.03 -19.38
CA CYS A 8 -4.03 68.66 -17.96
C CYS A 8 -4.05 67.13 -17.83
N LYS A 9 -2.87 66.55 -17.60
CA LYS A 9 -2.64 65.12 -17.38
C LYS A 9 -2.98 64.77 -15.93
N SER A 10 -4.02 63.96 -15.72
CA SER A 10 -4.28 63.31 -14.44
C SER A 10 -3.27 62.18 -14.22
N LYS A 11 -2.48 62.28 -13.15
CA LYS A 11 -1.49 61.27 -12.75
C LYS A 11 -2.21 60.18 -11.95
N ILE A 12 -2.53 59.06 -12.58
CA ILE A 12 -2.92 57.83 -11.89
C ILE A 12 -1.65 57.23 -11.28
N LEU A 13 -1.53 57.29 -9.96
CA LEU A 13 -0.53 56.53 -9.20
C LEU A 13 -0.88 55.03 -9.31
N ALA A 14 -0.19 54.31 -10.19
CA ALA A 14 -0.19 52.85 -10.20
C ALA A 14 0.69 52.37 -9.04
N VAL A 15 0.08 52.11 -7.89
CA VAL A 15 0.71 51.36 -6.78
C VAL A 15 0.79 49.92 -7.24
N LEU A 16 1.92 49.52 -7.82
CA LEU A 16 2.25 48.13 -8.09
C LEU A 16 2.44 47.46 -6.71
N PRO A 17 1.60 46.50 -6.28
CA PRO A 17 1.97 45.67 -5.17
C PRO A 17 3.10 44.78 -5.69
N LEU A 18 4.34 45.13 -5.33
CA LEU A 18 5.49 44.27 -5.43
C LEU A 18 5.25 43.11 -4.45
N ILE A 19 4.40 42.18 -4.86
CA ILE A 19 4.19 40.91 -4.18
C ILE A 19 5.54 40.22 -4.29
N LEU A 20 6.34 40.41 -3.23
CA LEU A 20 7.34 39.47 -2.77
C LEU A 20 6.60 38.14 -2.60
N LEU A 21 6.38 37.45 -3.71
CA LEU A 21 6.33 36.00 -3.79
C LEU A 21 7.72 35.55 -3.37
N SER A 22 8.03 35.71 -2.09
CA SER A 22 8.89 34.79 -1.37
C SER A 22 8.21 33.46 -1.54
N GLY A 23 8.50 32.83 -2.68
CA GLY A 23 8.04 31.51 -3.05
C GLY A 23 8.45 30.65 -1.90
N VAL A 24 7.46 30.33 -1.07
CA VAL A 24 7.56 29.22 -0.15
C VAL A 24 7.68 28.06 -1.11
N PHE A 25 8.92 27.70 -1.45
CA PHE A 25 9.26 26.44 -2.04
C PHE A 25 8.88 25.42 -0.98
N ILE A 26 7.59 25.10 -0.95
CA ILE A 26 7.10 23.88 -0.35
C ILE A 26 7.85 22.83 -1.14
N ARG A 27 8.97 22.36 -0.57
CA ARG A 27 9.69 21.22 -1.10
C ARG A 27 8.69 20.08 -0.99
N ALA A 28 7.96 19.84 -2.09
CA ALA A 28 7.08 18.71 -2.20
C ALA A 28 7.93 17.49 -1.82
N GLN A 29 7.41 16.65 -0.93
CA GLN A 29 8.11 15.43 -0.54
C GLN A 29 8.33 14.63 -1.84
N SER A 30 9.59 14.52 -2.25
CA SER A 30 9.93 13.83 -3.48
C SER A 30 9.90 12.33 -3.20
N ASN A 31 9.21 11.56 -4.04
CA ASN A 31 9.31 10.08 -4.07
C ASN A 31 10.66 9.63 -4.63
N SER A 32 11.74 10.14 -4.06
CA SER A 32 13.07 9.88 -4.53
C SER A 32 14.05 10.03 -3.39
N TRP A 33 14.95 9.07 -3.26
CA TRP A 33 16.09 9.16 -2.37
C TRP A 33 17.37 9.07 -3.19
N LYS A 34 18.21 10.12 -3.13
CA LYS A 34 19.39 10.25 -4.00
C LYS A 34 19.06 9.97 -5.48
N THR A 35 17.99 10.56 -5.99
CA THR A 35 17.46 10.36 -7.36
C THR A 35 16.91 8.97 -7.69
N LEU A 36 16.90 8.03 -6.74
CA LEU A 36 16.29 6.71 -6.92
C LEU A 36 14.78 6.79 -6.71
N THR A 37 14.00 6.46 -7.74
CA THR A 37 12.53 6.55 -7.73
C THR A 37 11.90 5.21 -8.10
N PRO A 38 10.96 4.69 -7.28
CA PRO A 38 10.17 3.51 -7.61
C PRO A 38 9.52 3.57 -9.01
N LEU A 39 9.48 2.43 -9.69
CA LEU A 39 9.00 2.22 -11.06
C LEU A 39 9.73 2.97 -12.17
N ILE A 40 10.81 3.70 -11.84
CA ILE A 40 11.61 4.44 -12.81
C ILE A 40 13.06 3.95 -12.77
N SER A 41 13.67 3.92 -11.58
CA SER A 41 15.06 3.54 -11.44
C SER A 41 15.28 2.05 -11.66
N THR A 42 16.43 1.70 -12.22
CA THR A 42 16.85 0.31 -12.43
C THR A 42 17.83 -0.14 -11.35
N ARG A 43 17.99 -1.45 -11.19
CA ARG A 43 19.01 -2.05 -10.31
C ARG A 43 20.42 -1.55 -10.62
N ALA A 44 20.76 -1.37 -11.89
CA ALA A 44 22.07 -0.86 -12.29
C ALA A 44 22.32 0.56 -11.76
N GLU A 45 21.30 1.43 -11.78
CA GLU A 45 21.40 2.79 -11.21
C GLU A 45 21.48 2.77 -9.68
N VAL A 46 20.74 1.87 -9.02
CA VAL A 46 20.86 1.67 -7.57
C VAL A 46 22.26 1.23 -7.20
N GLU A 47 22.82 0.25 -7.91
CA GLU A 47 24.18 -0.26 -7.67
C GLU A 47 25.27 0.77 -8.04
N GLN A 48 25.01 1.67 -8.99
CA GLN A 48 25.90 2.80 -9.26
C GLN A 48 25.99 3.77 -8.06
N ILE A 49 24.90 3.93 -7.31
CA ILE A 49 24.82 4.86 -6.18
C ILE A 49 25.25 4.19 -4.87
N LEU A 50 24.89 2.92 -4.67
CA LEU A 50 25.08 2.19 -3.40
C LEU A 50 26.26 1.22 -3.42
N GLY A 51 26.80 0.92 -4.59
CA GLY A 51 27.70 -0.21 -4.79
C GLY A 51 26.93 -1.53 -4.93
N PRO A 52 27.64 -2.65 -5.13
CA PRO A 52 27.03 -3.96 -5.23
C PRO A 52 26.34 -4.37 -3.91
N PRO A 53 25.29 -5.22 -3.96
CA PRO A 53 24.65 -5.74 -2.77
C PRO A 53 25.60 -6.64 -1.96
N GLU A 54 25.31 -6.84 -0.67
CA GLU A 54 26.13 -7.67 0.24
C GLU A 54 26.22 -9.13 -0.25
N LYS A 55 25.15 -9.62 -0.86
CA LYS A 55 25.03 -10.96 -1.42
C LYS A 55 24.31 -10.89 -2.77
N GLU A 56 24.55 -11.90 -3.61
CA GLU A 56 23.74 -12.10 -4.80
C GLU A 56 22.27 -12.28 -4.40
N CYS A 57 21.40 -11.62 -5.14
CA CYS A 57 19.97 -11.49 -4.86
C CYS A 57 19.21 -11.46 -6.19
N ASP A 58 18.03 -12.07 -6.21
CA ASP A 58 17.17 -12.08 -7.39
C ASP A 58 16.35 -10.80 -7.49
N TYR A 59 15.48 -10.56 -6.51
CA TYR A 59 14.53 -9.45 -6.51
C TYR A 59 14.57 -8.60 -5.23
N GLN A 60 15.02 -9.14 -4.10
CA GLN A 60 15.22 -8.35 -2.87
C GLN A 60 16.71 -8.34 -2.53
N CYS A 61 17.29 -7.15 -2.58
CA CYS A 61 18.72 -6.94 -2.38
C CYS A 61 18.97 -6.07 -1.16
N GLU A 62 20.00 -6.45 -0.41
CA GLU A 62 20.43 -5.73 0.79
C GLU A 62 21.80 -5.07 0.56
N TYR A 63 21.88 -3.79 0.89
CA TYR A 63 23.08 -2.95 0.75
C TYR A 63 23.55 -2.54 2.14
N ARG A 64 24.71 -3.08 2.54
CA ARG A 64 25.28 -2.84 3.86
C ARG A 64 26.34 -1.75 3.82
N PHE A 65 26.16 -0.76 4.67
CA PHE A 65 27.16 0.26 5.00
C PHE A 65 27.61 0.06 6.45
N GLU A 66 28.65 0.79 6.86
CA GLU A 66 29.24 0.65 8.21
C GLU A 66 28.19 0.78 9.35
N LYS A 67 27.18 1.64 9.17
CA LYS A 67 26.17 1.96 10.19
C LYS A 67 24.73 1.76 9.75
N TRP A 68 24.50 1.42 8.49
CA TRP A 68 23.19 1.49 7.85
C TRP A 68 22.97 0.29 6.95
N HIS A 69 21.71 -0.11 6.84
CA HIS A 69 21.26 -1.20 5.99
C HIS A 69 20.11 -0.70 5.12
N ILE A 70 20.25 -0.80 3.80
CA ILE A 70 19.26 -0.38 2.83
C ILE A 70 18.75 -1.63 2.12
N SER A 71 17.43 -1.78 2.04
CA SER A 71 16.78 -2.85 1.29
C SER A 71 16.14 -2.28 0.03
N ALA A 72 16.35 -2.94 -1.10
CA ALA A 72 15.67 -2.62 -2.35
C ALA A 72 14.94 -3.86 -2.87
N ILE A 73 13.66 -3.69 -3.22
CA ILE A 73 12.87 -4.69 -3.92
C ILE A 73 12.77 -4.26 -5.38
N TYR A 74 13.02 -5.19 -6.29
CA TYR A 74 13.00 -5.02 -7.73
C TYR A 74 11.90 -5.87 -8.36
N THR A 75 11.45 -5.45 -9.53
CA THR A 75 10.55 -6.23 -10.35
C THR A 75 11.24 -7.47 -10.90
N ILE A 76 10.54 -8.61 -10.83
CA ILE A 76 11.04 -9.91 -11.30
C ILE A 76 10.99 -9.99 -12.83
N GLY A 77 9.93 -9.42 -13.41
CA GLY A 77 9.64 -9.43 -14.83
C GLY A 77 8.34 -8.66 -15.11
N GLU A 78 8.06 -8.41 -16.37
CA GLU A 78 6.85 -7.69 -16.78
C GLU A 78 5.60 -8.45 -16.35
N CYS A 79 4.78 -7.80 -15.50
CA CYS A 79 3.56 -8.34 -14.91
C CYS A 79 3.70 -9.55 -13.98
N GLU A 80 4.91 -9.95 -13.59
CA GLU A 80 5.10 -11.08 -12.67
C GLU A 80 4.76 -10.70 -11.22
N ASP A 81 5.01 -9.46 -10.83
CA ASP A 81 4.65 -8.83 -9.54
C ASP A 81 3.48 -7.82 -9.68
N GLY A 82 2.81 -7.88 -10.83
CA GLY A 82 1.67 -7.05 -11.18
C GLY A 82 1.98 -5.65 -11.69
N TRP A 83 3.24 -5.33 -11.97
CA TRP A 83 3.62 -4.07 -12.60
C TRP A 83 4.03 -4.26 -14.06
N SER A 84 3.52 -3.39 -14.93
CA SER A 84 3.76 -3.38 -16.37
C SER A 84 5.06 -2.64 -16.70
N VAL A 85 6.15 -3.04 -16.03
CA VAL A 85 7.50 -2.49 -16.21
C VAL A 85 8.49 -3.62 -16.43
N GLY A 86 9.66 -3.30 -17.00
CA GLY A 86 10.70 -4.29 -17.24
C GLY A 86 11.25 -4.93 -15.96
N LYS A 87 12.00 -6.02 -16.12
CA LYS A 87 12.75 -6.66 -15.02
C LYS A 87 13.80 -5.72 -14.41
N ASN A 88 14.11 -5.91 -13.13
CA ASN A 88 15.13 -5.16 -12.40
C ASN A 88 14.82 -3.66 -12.28
N VAL A 89 13.55 -3.28 -12.31
CA VAL A 89 13.09 -1.92 -11.99
C VAL A 89 12.82 -1.85 -10.49
N LEU A 90 13.29 -0.80 -9.84
CA LEU A 90 13.12 -0.57 -8.40
C LEU A 90 11.63 -0.45 -8.09
N LEU A 91 11.10 -1.34 -7.26
CA LEU A 91 9.71 -1.32 -6.80
C LEU A 91 9.60 -0.65 -5.43
N GLU A 92 10.50 -0.98 -4.51
CA GLU A 92 10.52 -0.43 -3.16
C GLU A 92 11.95 -0.15 -2.73
N LEU A 93 12.16 0.95 -2.03
CA LEU A 93 13.43 1.26 -1.37
C LEU A 93 13.19 1.59 0.10
N SER A 94 13.73 0.77 1.01
CA SER A 94 13.68 0.99 2.45
C SER A 94 15.04 1.50 2.94
N VAL A 95 15.05 2.72 3.48
CA VAL A 95 16.25 3.38 4.02
C VAL A 95 16.09 3.62 5.52
N PRO A 96 17.16 3.53 6.31
CA PRO A 96 17.12 3.95 7.70
C PRO A 96 17.03 5.48 7.77
N PRO A 97 16.57 6.04 8.90
CA PRO A 97 16.67 7.46 9.17
C PRO A 97 18.14 7.90 9.10
N GLY A 98 18.43 8.99 8.39
CA GLY A 98 19.77 9.58 8.36
C GLY A 98 20.17 10.19 9.70
N ALA A 99 21.46 10.51 9.88
CA ALA A 99 21.95 11.16 11.11
C ALA A 99 21.33 12.55 11.36
N GLU A 100 20.90 13.23 10.30
CA GLU A 100 20.19 14.52 10.37
C GLU A 100 18.67 14.37 10.55
N ASP A 101 18.15 13.15 10.36
CA ASP A 101 16.75 12.88 10.58
C ASP A 101 16.53 12.79 12.09
N THR A 102 15.88 13.80 12.65
CA THR A 102 15.48 13.86 14.05
C THR A 102 14.86 12.53 14.48
N LYS A 103 15.29 12.00 15.64
CA LYS A 103 14.87 10.69 16.14
C LYS A 103 13.35 10.58 16.26
N MET A 104 12.65 11.67 16.59
CA MET A 104 11.20 11.68 16.75
C MET A 104 10.48 12.01 15.44
N PHE A 105 9.45 11.22 15.13
CA PHE A 105 8.60 11.44 13.95
C PHE A 105 7.90 12.82 13.99
N ASN A 106 7.50 13.28 15.17
CA ASN A 106 6.79 14.55 15.35
C ASN A 106 7.65 15.80 15.10
N ASP A 107 8.97 15.67 15.17
CA ASP A 107 9.89 16.78 14.91
C ASP A 107 9.96 17.11 13.41
N ARG A 108 9.57 16.15 12.56
CA ARG A 108 9.40 16.42 11.14
C ARG A 108 8.16 17.27 10.93
N LYS A 109 8.35 18.39 10.23
CA LYS A 109 7.27 19.29 9.77
C LYS A 109 6.49 18.67 8.60
N LEU A 110 6.05 17.41 8.74
CA LEU A 110 5.24 16.70 7.75
C LEU A 110 3.81 17.22 7.79
N ASP A 111 3.20 17.33 6.61
CA ASP A 111 1.76 17.55 6.52
C ASP A 111 1.03 16.25 6.82
N LYS A 112 0.62 16.07 8.08
CA LYS A 112 -0.06 14.86 8.55
C LYS A 112 -1.45 14.66 7.93
N ARG A 113 -2.02 15.67 7.26
CA ARG A 113 -3.36 15.57 6.66
C ARG A 113 -3.43 14.57 5.50
N ASN A 114 -2.29 14.30 4.86
CA ASN A 114 -2.20 13.35 3.74
C ASN A 114 -1.69 11.97 4.19
N LEU A 115 -1.40 11.78 5.48
CA LEU A 115 -0.86 10.54 6.01
C LEU A 115 -1.98 9.64 6.54
N SER A 116 -2.05 8.41 6.04
CA SER A 116 -2.81 7.34 6.68
C SER A 116 -1.93 6.64 7.71
N PHE A 117 -2.47 6.36 8.89
CA PHE A 117 -1.78 5.62 9.93
C PHE A 117 -2.27 4.18 10.01
N THR A 118 -1.35 3.22 10.06
CA THR A 118 -1.62 1.84 10.43
C THR A 118 -0.65 1.40 11.52
N SER A 119 -0.98 0.37 12.30
CA SER A 119 -0.07 -0.19 13.29
C SER A 119 -0.16 -1.71 13.33
N ASN A 120 0.94 -2.36 13.71
CA ASN A 120 0.92 -3.80 14.00
C ASN A 120 0.60 -4.10 15.47
N ASP A 121 0.53 -5.38 15.81
CA ASP A 121 0.32 -5.91 17.15
C ASP A 121 1.41 -5.55 18.17
N ALA A 122 2.63 -5.25 17.70
CA ALA A 122 3.73 -4.74 18.48
C ALA A 122 3.75 -3.20 18.61
N PHE A 123 2.66 -2.52 18.20
CA PHE A 123 2.50 -1.06 18.23
C PHE A 123 3.53 -0.27 17.40
N TYR A 124 4.20 -0.92 16.45
CA TYR A 124 4.95 -0.19 15.44
C TYR A 124 3.96 0.47 14.49
N GLY A 125 4.15 1.76 14.29
CA GLY A 125 3.32 2.59 13.44
C GLY A 125 3.86 2.66 12.02
N SER A 126 2.98 2.81 11.04
CA SER A 126 3.29 3.10 9.66
C SER A 126 2.45 4.29 9.21
N TRP A 127 3.11 5.38 8.82
CA TRP A 127 2.47 6.59 8.30
C TRP A 127 2.71 6.66 6.81
N THR A 128 1.66 6.56 6.00
CA THR A 128 1.78 6.44 4.54
C THR A 128 1.19 7.66 3.85
N ASP A 129 2.01 8.38 3.07
CA ASP A 129 1.57 9.32 2.05
C ASP A 129 1.50 8.57 0.71
N ALA A 130 0.33 8.04 0.37
CA ALA A 130 0.15 7.27 -0.85
C ALA A 130 0.24 8.13 -2.14
N GLN A 131 0.01 9.44 -2.04
CA GLN A 131 0.13 10.35 -3.17
C GLN A 131 1.60 10.66 -3.44
N ALA A 132 2.38 10.86 -2.38
CA ALA A 132 3.83 11.03 -2.48
C ALA A 132 4.57 9.70 -2.65
N GLY A 133 3.96 8.55 -2.36
CA GLY A 133 4.64 7.25 -2.43
C GLY A 133 5.72 7.08 -1.35
N ILE A 134 5.48 7.62 -0.15
CA ILE A 134 6.42 7.56 0.97
C ILE A 134 5.71 6.98 2.19
N GLN A 135 6.39 6.08 2.89
CA GLN A 135 5.92 5.48 4.12
C GLN A 135 6.98 5.65 5.22
N PHE A 136 6.56 6.07 6.40
CA PHE A 136 7.41 6.25 7.57
C PHE A 136 7.06 5.20 8.62
N SER A 137 8.05 4.41 9.02
CA SER A 137 7.90 3.44 10.10
C SER A 137 8.30 4.08 11.42
N THR A 138 7.51 3.88 12.47
CA THR A 138 7.80 4.39 13.81
C THR A 138 7.78 3.28 14.86
N SER A 139 8.63 3.40 15.88
CA SER A 139 8.56 2.57 17.08
C SER A 139 7.31 2.90 17.91
N PRO A 140 6.98 2.09 18.93
CA PRO A 140 5.91 2.41 19.88
C PRO A 140 6.10 3.75 20.61
N TYR A 141 7.34 4.25 20.69
CA TYR A 141 7.69 5.55 21.27
C TYR A 141 7.71 6.70 20.24
N GLN A 142 7.17 6.45 19.04
CA GLN A 142 7.13 7.41 17.93
C GLN A 142 8.51 7.83 17.39
N GLU A 143 9.54 7.03 17.66
CA GLU A 143 10.84 7.21 17.03
C GLU A 143 10.77 6.73 15.58
N LEU A 144 11.31 7.50 14.64
CA LEU A 144 11.38 7.09 13.24
C LEU A 144 12.39 5.94 13.12
N THR A 145 11.94 4.79 12.61
CA THR A 145 12.77 3.58 12.46
C THR A 145 13.13 3.28 11.01
N GLY A 146 12.39 3.84 10.06
CA GLY A 146 12.66 3.66 8.63
C GLY A 146 11.82 4.57 7.76
N ILE A 147 12.30 4.80 6.55
CA ILE A 147 11.58 5.48 5.48
C ILE A 147 11.56 4.55 4.28
N ARG A 148 10.39 4.35 3.71
CA ARG A 148 10.18 3.50 2.56
C ARG A 148 9.62 4.32 1.40
N TYR A 149 10.27 4.22 0.25
CA TYR A 149 9.81 4.80 -1.01
C TYR A 149 9.14 3.69 -1.80
N ILE A 150 7.87 3.89 -2.12
CA ILE A 150 6.98 2.91 -2.78
C ILE A 150 6.33 3.56 -4.01
N PRO A 151 5.67 2.81 -4.90
CA PRO A 151 4.91 3.40 -6.00
C PRO A 151 3.86 4.41 -5.49
N LYS A 152 3.59 5.44 -6.28
CA LYS A 152 2.54 6.42 -5.97
C LYS A 152 1.18 5.86 -6.37
N ARG A 153 0.12 6.40 -5.78
CA ARG A 153 -1.25 6.12 -6.24
C ARG A 153 -1.45 6.50 -7.71
N SER A 154 -0.76 7.54 -8.20
CA SER A 154 -0.79 7.95 -9.61
C SER A 154 -0.24 6.89 -10.56
N ASP A 155 0.61 5.98 -10.07
CA ASP A 155 1.29 4.97 -10.89
C ASP A 155 0.39 3.75 -11.14
N ASN A 156 -0.86 3.79 -10.70
CA ASN A 156 -1.84 2.73 -10.94
C ASN A 156 -2.11 2.44 -12.42
N ASN A 157 -1.78 3.36 -13.33
CA ASN A 157 -1.80 3.13 -14.77
C ASN A 157 -0.69 2.17 -15.25
N LEU A 158 0.33 1.92 -14.44
CA LEU A 158 1.38 0.93 -14.67
C LEU A 158 1.05 -0.44 -14.06
N ARG A 159 -0.12 -0.62 -13.43
CA ARG A 159 -0.55 -1.95 -12.96
C ARG A 159 -0.99 -2.82 -14.12
N CYS A 160 -0.65 -4.09 -14.06
CA CYS A 160 -1.08 -5.07 -15.04
C CYS A 160 -2.56 -5.40 -14.88
N ASP A 161 -3.20 -5.72 -16.00
CA ASP A 161 -4.58 -6.19 -16.01
C ASP A 161 -4.77 -7.40 -15.09
N GLY A 162 -5.90 -7.40 -14.38
CA GLY A 162 -6.24 -8.46 -13.44
C GLY A 162 -5.60 -8.32 -12.06
N PHE A 163 -4.66 -7.41 -11.86
CA PHE A 163 -4.21 -7.03 -10.51
C PHE A 163 -5.09 -5.91 -9.94
N PRO A 164 -5.29 -5.87 -8.62
CA PRO A 164 -5.96 -4.74 -7.97
C PRO A 164 -5.11 -3.48 -8.10
N LYS A 165 -5.77 -2.32 -7.94
CA LYS A 165 -5.09 -1.05 -7.77
C LYS A 165 -4.17 -1.12 -6.55
N PHE A 166 -2.99 -0.54 -6.67
CA PHE A 166 -2.07 -0.34 -5.57
C PHE A 166 -2.60 0.78 -4.66
N THR A 167 -2.87 0.43 -3.41
CA THR A 167 -3.41 1.30 -2.36
C THR A 167 -2.67 1.02 -1.05
N PRO A 168 -1.44 1.55 -0.89
CA PRO A 168 -0.56 1.22 0.23
C PRO A 168 -1.13 1.66 1.59
N GLU A 169 -2.00 2.66 1.62
CA GLU A 169 -2.79 3.05 2.80
C GLU A 169 -3.73 1.94 3.32
N GLY A 170 -4.11 1.01 2.46
CA GLY A 170 -4.96 -0.13 2.79
C GLY A 170 -4.16 -1.38 3.23
N HIS A 171 -2.83 -1.28 3.35
CA HIS A 171 -1.98 -2.38 3.85
C HIS A 171 -1.99 -2.39 5.39
N HIS A 172 -3.16 -2.69 5.95
CA HIS A 172 -3.33 -2.87 7.39
C HIS A 172 -2.63 -4.16 7.84
N TYR A 173 -2.23 -4.22 9.12
CA TYR A 173 -1.75 -5.48 9.71
C TYR A 173 -2.96 -6.39 9.99
N PRO A 174 -3.01 -7.61 9.45
CA PRO A 174 -4.09 -8.53 9.74
C PRO A 174 -4.04 -8.92 11.21
N GLY A 175 -5.17 -8.85 11.92
CA GLY A 175 -5.26 -9.33 13.30
C GLY A 175 -5.08 -10.85 13.36
N TRP A 176 -5.52 -11.55 12.31
CA TRP A 176 -5.28 -12.97 12.10
C TRP A 176 -5.04 -13.26 10.63
N GLN A 177 -4.07 -14.11 10.35
CA GLN A 177 -3.75 -14.60 9.02
C GLN A 177 -3.58 -16.12 9.09
N PHE A 178 -4.18 -16.83 8.13
CA PHE A 178 -4.00 -18.28 8.09
C PHE A 178 -4.22 -18.92 6.73
N ASP A 179 -3.44 -19.96 6.50
CA ASP A 179 -3.52 -20.79 5.31
C ASP A 179 -4.82 -21.59 5.30
N LEU A 180 -5.56 -21.47 4.21
CA LEU A 180 -6.55 -22.43 3.81
C LEU A 180 -5.78 -23.60 3.23
N ALA A 181 -5.60 -24.60 4.06
CA ALA A 181 -4.64 -25.66 3.88
C ALA A 181 -4.60 -26.26 2.46
N SER A 182 -3.40 -26.72 2.07
CA SER A 182 -3.09 -27.29 0.75
C SER A 182 -4.10 -28.35 0.28
N ASN A 183 -4.06 -28.69 -1.02
CA ASN A 183 -4.77 -29.80 -1.69
C ASN A 183 -4.83 -31.17 -0.97
N LYS A 184 -4.20 -31.32 0.19
CA LYS A 184 -4.21 -32.47 1.09
C LYS A 184 -5.47 -32.65 1.92
N TYR A 185 -6.27 -31.59 2.13
CA TYR A 185 -7.47 -31.65 2.97
C TYR A 185 -8.75 -31.72 2.13
N ASP A 186 -9.72 -32.48 2.63
CA ASP A 186 -11.06 -32.45 2.05
C ASP A 186 -11.77 -31.13 2.40
N GLU A 187 -12.94 -30.92 1.78
CA GLU A 187 -13.67 -29.67 1.95
C GLU A 187 -14.24 -29.49 3.36
N GLN A 188 -14.59 -30.57 4.06
CA GLN A 188 -15.16 -30.52 5.39
C GLN A 188 -14.10 -30.11 6.42
N ASP A 189 -12.91 -30.71 6.34
CA ASP A 189 -11.75 -30.35 7.17
C ASP A 189 -11.38 -28.88 7.05
N ILE A 190 -11.38 -28.36 5.81
CA ILE A 190 -11.12 -26.94 5.53
C ILE A 190 -12.16 -26.07 6.22
N LEU A 191 -13.44 -26.41 6.12
CA LEU A 191 -14.52 -25.62 6.73
C LEU A 191 -14.44 -25.63 8.26
N GLU A 192 -14.17 -26.77 8.88
CA GLU A 192 -14.04 -26.85 10.35
C GLU A 192 -12.88 -26.00 10.87
N ARG A 193 -11.74 -26.02 10.17
CA ARG A 193 -10.59 -25.15 10.48
C ARG A 193 -10.92 -23.68 10.32
N ILE A 194 -11.66 -23.33 9.28
CA ILE A 194 -12.11 -21.95 9.07
C ILE A 194 -13.08 -21.53 10.19
N TYR A 195 -14.12 -22.33 10.45
CA TYR A 195 -15.17 -21.99 11.41
C TYR A 195 -14.63 -21.83 12.84
N SER A 196 -13.70 -22.70 13.26
CA SER A 196 -13.05 -22.59 14.57
C SER A 196 -12.28 -21.28 14.75
N ARG A 197 -11.63 -20.76 13.69
CA ARG A 197 -10.90 -19.49 13.74
C ARG A 197 -11.79 -18.27 13.60
N LEU A 198 -12.84 -18.38 12.78
CA LEU A 198 -13.79 -17.28 12.58
C LEU A 198 -14.56 -16.95 13.85
N GLY A 199 -14.93 -17.94 14.68
CA GLY A 199 -15.83 -17.69 15.81
C GLY A 199 -15.36 -16.55 16.71
N THR A 200 -14.07 -16.49 17.05
CA THR A 200 -13.49 -15.40 17.84
C THR A 200 -13.56 -14.06 17.11
N PHE A 201 -13.18 -14.02 15.83
CA PHE A 201 -13.22 -12.82 15.00
C PHE A 201 -14.65 -12.26 14.84
N LEU A 202 -15.62 -13.14 14.59
CA LEU A 202 -17.03 -12.79 14.43
C LEU A 202 -17.60 -12.22 15.74
N GLY A 203 -17.28 -12.84 16.89
CA GLY A 203 -17.66 -12.32 18.20
C GLY A 203 -17.14 -10.90 18.44
N GLN A 204 -15.84 -10.67 18.21
CA GLN A 204 -15.22 -9.35 18.39
C GLN A 204 -15.78 -8.30 17.43
N THR A 205 -16.10 -8.69 16.19
CA THR A 205 -16.73 -7.77 15.23
C THR A 205 -18.13 -7.36 15.69
N VAL A 206 -18.92 -8.31 16.21
CA VAL A 206 -20.27 -8.03 16.73
C VAL A 206 -20.21 -7.12 17.97
N GLU A 207 -19.24 -7.33 18.85
CA GLU A 207 -19.03 -6.48 20.04
C GLU A 207 -18.63 -5.04 19.67
N SER A 208 -17.89 -4.86 18.58
CA SER A 208 -17.35 -3.57 18.13
C SER A 208 -18.13 -2.89 16.99
N ARG A 209 -19.24 -3.48 16.52
CA ARG A 209 -19.97 -3.08 15.30
C ARG A 209 -20.37 -1.59 15.17
N ASN A 210 -20.46 -0.87 16.29
CA ASN A 210 -20.83 0.55 16.27
C ASN A 210 -19.64 1.46 15.92
N THR A 211 -18.42 0.98 16.14
CA THR A 211 -17.18 1.74 15.93
C THR A 211 -16.26 1.09 14.90
N HIS A 212 -16.41 -0.20 14.64
CA HIS A 212 -15.57 -0.98 13.76
C HIS A 212 -16.38 -1.84 12.80
N LYS A 213 -15.71 -2.23 11.72
CA LYS A 213 -16.19 -3.15 10.69
C LYS A 213 -15.19 -4.29 10.51
N GLY A 214 -15.72 -5.50 10.40
CA GLY A 214 -14.92 -6.68 10.06
C GLY A 214 -14.67 -6.75 8.56
N TYR A 215 -13.45 -7.11 8.18
CA TYR A 215 -13.09 -7.44 6.80
C TYR A 215 -12.43 -8.81 6.74
N ILE A 216 -12.81 -9.58 5.73
CA ILE A 216 -12.28 -10.91 5.48
C ILE A 216 -11.76 -10.92 4.06
N LEU A 217 -10.44 -10.89 3.90
CA LEU A 217 -9.80 -11.03 2.61
C LEU A 217 -9.51 -12.51 2.36
N VAL A 218 -9.99 -13.03 1.23
CA VAL A 218 -9.84 -14.44 0.88
C VAL A 218 -8.98 -14.56 -0.37
N TYR A 219 -7.75 -15.05 -0.20
CA TYR A 219 -6.83 -15.39 -1.28
C TYR A 219 -6.94 -16.85 -1.67
N PHE A 220 -6.65 -17.10 -2.93
CA PHE A 220 -6.88 -18.37 -3.58
C PHE A 220 -5.56 -19.02 -3.94
N ASP A 221 -5.48 -20.33 -3.81
CA ASP A 221 -4.41 -21.11 -4.40
C ASP A 221 -4.58 -21.09 -5.94
N ASN A 222 -3.54 -20.63 -6.65
CA ASN A 222 -3.52 -20.59 -8.11
C ASN A 222 -3.65 -21.97 -8.80
N LYS A 223 -3.52 -23.07 -8.04
CA LYS A 223 -3.70 -24.46 -8.51
C LYS A 223 -5.14 -24.94 -8.38
N LEU A 224 -6.00 -24.26 -7.61
CA LEU A 224 -7.39 -24.67 -7.40
C LEU A 224 -8.33 -24.12 -8.49
N SER A 225 -9.41 -24.85 -8.76
CA SER A 225 -10.42 -24.37 -9.71
C SER A 225 -11.26 -23.23 -9.11
N LEU A 226 -11.58 -22.22 -9.93
CA LEU A 226 -12.47 -21.11 -9.54
C LEU A 226 -13.85 -21.59 -9.05
N LYS A 227 -14.33 -22.74 -9.55
CA LYS A 227 -15.58 -23.36 -9.08
C LYS A 227 -15.47 -23.78 -7.61
N ARG A 228 -14.38 -24.46 -7.24
CA ARG A 228 -14.13 -24.88 -5.85
C ARG A 228 -14.04 -23.68 -4.93
N TYR A 229 -13.35 -22.61 -5.35
CA TYR A 229 -13.30 -21.38 -4.55
C TYR A 229 -14.67 -20.77 -4.31
N ARG A 230 -15.47 -20.56 -5.36
CA ARG A 230 -16.79 -19.92 -5.21
C ARG A 230 -17.71 -20.76 -4.33
N SER A 231 -17.57 -22.09 -4.37
CA SER A 231 -18.22 -22.99 -3.42
C SER A 231 -17.78 -22.69 -1.98
N LEU A 232 -16.47 -22.61 -1.72
CA LEU A 232 -15.94 -22.31 -0.38
C LEU A 232 -16.40 -20.93 0.13
N VAL A 233 -16.29 -19.87 -0.68
CA VAL A 233 -16.77 -18.53 -0.31
C VAL A 233 -18.28 -18.52 -0.08
N GLY A 234 -19.08 -19.18 -0.92
CA GLY A 234 -20.52 -19.26 -0.69
C GLY A 234 -20.89 -19.99 0.61
N LYS A 235 -20.14 -21.03 0.99
CA LYS A 235 -20.31 -21.71 2.29
C LYS A 235 -19.91 -20.81 3.45
N PHE A 236 -18.85 -20.05 3.28
CA PHE A 236 -18.35 -19.08 4.25
C PHE A 236 -19.36 -17.94 4.49
N GLU A 237 -19.88 -17.35 3.40
CA GLU A 237 -20.95 -16.35 3.46
C GLU A 237 -22.19 -16.89 4.17
N LYS A 238 -22.59 -18.12 3.86
CA LYS A 238 -23.71 -18.78 4.54
C LYS A 238 -23.43 -18.92 6.03
N TYR A 239 -22.26 -19.41 6.43
CA TYR A 239 -21.92 -19.56 7.85
C TYR A 239 -21.99 -18.22 8.60
N ILE A 240 -21.42 -17.16 8.04
CA ILE A 240 -21.39 -15.82 8.67
C ILE A 240 -22.78 -15.19 8.74
N PHE A 241 -23.47 -15.10 7.60
CA PHE A 241 -24.70 -14.31 7.52
C PHE A 241 -25.94 -15.10 7.92
N LYS A 242 -25.95 -16.43 7.75
CA LYS A 242 -27.09 -17.28 8.10
C LYS A 242 -26.95 -17.89 9.49
N ASP A 243 -25.82 -18.51 9.77
CA ASP A 243 -25.67 -19.30 10.99
C ASP A 243 -25.29 -18.39 12.18
N TRP A 244 -24.37 -17.44 11.97
CA TRP A 244 -24.02 -16.39 12.95
C TRP A 244 -24.97 -15.18 12.95
N LYS A 245 -25.84 -15.06 11.95
CA LYS A 245 -26.83 -13.96 11.81
C LYS A 245 -26.22 -12.55 11.82
N ILE A 246 -24.98 -12.42 11.36
CA ILE A 246 -24.31 -11.13 11.22
C ILE A 246 -24.94 -10.35 10.05
N GLN A 247 -25.04 -9.03 10.18
CA GLN A 247 -25.59 -8.19 9.12
C GLN A 247 -24.53 -7.91 8.07
N LYS A 248 -24.92 -7.83 6.78
CA LYS A 248 -23.99 -7.55 5.66
C LYS A 248 -23.23 -6.22 5.77
N GLY A 249 -23.70 -5.29 6.61
CA GLY A 249 -22.99 -4.03 6.88
C GLY A 249 -21.82 -4.18 7.85
N GLU A 250 -21.88 -5.17 8.74
CA GLU A 250 -20.92 -5.37 9.85
C GLU A 250 -19.64 -6.10 9.39
N ILE A 251 -19.76 -6.95 8.36
CA ILE A 251 -18.64 -7.69 7.77
C ILE A 251 -18.65 -7.55 6.25
N ALA A 252 -17.49 -7.23 5.68
CA ALA A 252 -17.24 -7.30 4.24
C ALA A 252 -16.29 -8.46 3.91
N ILE A 253 -16.65 -9.25 2.91
CA ILE A 253 -15.79 -10.30 2.35
C ILE A 253 -15.21 -9.78 1.04
N ILE A 254 -13.90 -9.82 0.91
CA ILE A 254 -13.15 -9.29 -0.23
C ILE A 254 -12.41 -10.44 -0.91
N GLU A 255 -12.64 -10.61 -2.22
CA GLU A 255 -11.85 -11.55 -3.02
C GLU A 255 -10.42 -10.99 -3.18
N GLY A 256 -9.45 -11.60 -2.49
CA GLY A 256 -8.06 -11.15 -2.44
C GLY A 256 -7.26 -11.40 -3.73
N GLY A 257 -7.78 -12.22 -4.63
CA GLY A 257 -7.09 -12.67 -5.84
C GLY A 257 -6.25 -13.93 -5.61
N LEU A 258 -5.32 -14.22 -6.51
CA LEU A 258 -4.57 -15.48 -6.51
C LEU A 258 -3.23 -15.33 -5.77
N ARG A 259 -2.88 -16.31 -4.95
CA ARG A 259 -1.59 -16.52 -4.28
C ARG A 259 -1.08 -17.94 -4.54
N ASN A 260 0.14 -18.22 -4.08
CA ASN A 260 0.73 -19.56 -4.15
C ASN A 260 0.02 -20.60 -3.25
N ILE A 261 -0.61 -20.11 -2.19
CA ILE A 261 -1.42 -20.88 -1.24
C ILE A 261 -2.72 -20.13 -1.02
N ALA A 262 -3.80 -20.85 -0.73
CA ALA A 262 -5.05 -20.23 -0.34
C ALA A 262 -4.91 -19.71 1.10
N GLU A 263 -5.46 -18.54 1.39
CA GLU A 263 -5.20 -17.84 2.63
C GLU A 263 -6.39 -16.94 3.01
N ILE A 264 -6.63 -16.76 4.30
CA ILE A 264 -7.57 -15.78 4.83
C ILE A 264 -6.81 -14.78 5.71
N GLU A 265 -7.05 -13.50 5.45
CA GLU A 265 -6.63 -12.39 6.30
C GLU A 265 -7.90 -11.77 6.94
N LEU A 266 -7.87 -11.59 8.26
CA LEU A 266 -8.98 -11.07 9.05
C LEU A 266 -8.60 -9.72 9.67
N TYR A 267 -9.47 -8.73 9.49
CA TYR A 267 -9.27 -7.37 9.97
C TYR A 267 -10.49 -6.85 10.71
N ILE A 268 -10.29 -6.15 11.82
CA ILE A 268 -11.32 -5.35 12.47
C ILE A 268 -10.80 -3.91 12.44
N LEU A 269 -11.40 -3.07 11.59
CA LEU A 269 -10.94 -1.71 11.35
C LEU A 269 -12.00 -0.71 11.79
N PRO A 270 -11.63 0.50 12.23
CA PRO A 270 -12.60 1.57 12.47
C PRO A 270 -13.47 1.84 11.24
N ASN A 271 -14.72 2.24 11.45
CA ASN A 271 -15.70 2.41 10.38
C ASN A 271 -15.32 3.47 9.32
N GLU A 272 -14.50 4.45 9.72
CA GLU A 272 -13.99 5.51 8.87
C GLU A 272 -12.71 5.13 8.10
N TRP A 273 -12.14 3.96 8.36
CA TRP A 273 -10.95 3.47 7.65
C TRP A 273 -11.34 2.79 6.34
N GLU A 274 -10.49 2.98 5.34
CA GLU A 274 -10.62 2.30 4.06
C GLU A 274 -10.44 0.78 4.24
N PRO A 275 -11.16 -0.04 3.45
CA PRO A 275 -11.01 -1.49 3.47
C PRO A 275 -9.56 -1.95 3.24
N PRO A 276 -9.17 -3.14 3.73
CA PRO A 276 -7.87 -3.70 3.43
C PRO A 276 -7.71 -3.93 1.93
N ALA A 277 -6.54 -3.58 1.41
CA ALA A 277 -6.24 -3.72 0.01
C ALA A 277 -5.72 -5.14 -0.30
N PRO A 278 -6.29 -5.84 -1.28
CA PRO A 278 -5.77 -7.12 -1.73
C PRO A 278 -4.34 -7.02 -2.26
N ASN A 279 -3.48 -7.98 -1.86
CA ASN A 279 -2.14 -8.13 -2.40
C ASN A 279 -1.92 -9.54 -2.98
N PRO A 280 -2.46 -9.84 -4.19
CA PRO A 280 -2.29 -11.14 -4.83
C PRO A 280 -0.90 -11.29 -5.47
N THR A 281 -0.42 -12.53 -5.55
CA THR A 281 0.80 -12.90 -6.28
C THR A 281 0.54 -13.04 -7.79
N PHE A 282 -0.69 -13.37 -8.20
CA PHE A 282 -1.04 -13.57 -9.61
C PHE A 282 -2.27 -12.73 -10.01
N PRO A 283 -2.46 -12.47 -11.32
CA PRO A 283 -3.67 -11.81 -11.81
C PRO A 283 -4.94 -12.56 -11.40
N SER A 284 -6.07 -11.85 -11.37
CA SER A 284 -7.37 -12.42 -11.05
C SER A 284 -7.71 -13.63 -11.93
N PRO A 285 -8.45 -14.62 -11.40
CA PRO A 285 -8.87 -15.80 -12.17
C PRO A 285 -9.65 -15.45 -13.44
N GLN A 286 -10.42 -14.36 -13.41
CA GLN A 286 -11.19 -13.83 -14.53
C GLN A 286 -10.25 -13.43 -15.68
N PHE A 287 -9.17 -12.72 -15.36
CA PHE A 287 -8.16 -12.30 -16.32
C PHE A 287 -7.44 -13.50 -16.96
N MET A 288 -7.00 -14.45 -16.12
CA MET A 288 -6.29 -15.65 -16.59
C MET A 288 -7.13 -16.50 -17.57
N ARG A 289 -8.46 -16.52 -17.42
CA ARG A 289 -9.37 -17.22 -18.34
C ARG A 289 -9.57 -16.49 -19.67
N ALA A 290 -9.61 -15.16 -19.65
CA ALA A 290 -9.74 -14.36 -20.86
C ALA A 290 -8.54 -14.55 -21.78
N LYS A 291 -7.32 -14.63 -21.21
CA LYS A 291 -6.08 -14.86 -21.95
C LYS A 291 -6.05 -16.23 -22.65
N LYS A 292 -6.56 -17.30 -22.03
CA LYS A 292 -6.59 -18.65 -22.63
C LYS A 292 -7.52 -18.81 -23.84
N LYS A 293 -8.43 -17.86 -24.07
CA LYS A 293 -9.39 -17.92 -25.19
C LYS A 293 -8.91 -17.16 -26.43
N ARG A 294 -7.81 -16.42 -26.31
CA ARG A 294 -7.13 -15.73 -27.42
C ARG A 294 -6.00 -16.60 -27.92
#